data_AF-A0A1S3Y6F8-F1
#
_entry.id   AF-A0A1S3Y6F8-F1
#
_cell.length_a   1.000
_cell.length_b   1.000
_cell.length_c   1.000
_cell.angle_alpha   90.00
_cell.angle_beta   90.00
_cell.angle_gamma   90.00
#
_symmetry.space_group_name_H-M   'P 1'
#
loop_
_entity.id
_entity.type
_entity.pdbx_description
1 polymer ?
#
loop_
_entity_poly.entity_id
_entity_poly.type
_entity_poly.pdbx_seq_one_letter_code
_entity_poly.pdbx_strand_id
1 'polypeptide(L)'
;MEGFDFDKSNCNRKLIGARFYKIEDQESSFTKIPNITTKPSKPNGTPRDKVGHGTNTASIAAGAIVPNANYYGLANGTARGGLPSARIATYKACSEGNCQGSAILKAIDDAIKDGVDIISISIGRSFVFQTDFKDDPIAIGALHAAEKGVMVVCSGGNEGPDPYTVTNSAPWIFTVAASTIDRKFQSTIVLGNNVSLKVNILITPSAFFFSLKLFGV
;
A
#
# COMPACT_ATOMS: atom_id res chain seq x y z
N MET A 1 6.01 -14.48 9.92
CA MET A 1 6.78 -14.67 8.68
C MET A 1 6.34 -15.89 7.86
N GLU A 2 5.36 -16.68 8.27
CA GLU A 2 4.93 -17.86 7.51
C GLU A 2 3.42 -17.83 7.27
N GLY A 3 3.02 -18.03 6.01
CA GLY A 3 1.64 -18.16 5.54
C GLY A 3 1.47 -19.46 4.75
N PHE A 4 0.29 -19.69 4.18
CA PHE A 4 0.03 -20.95 3.45
C PHE A 4 0.88 -21.12 2.18
N ASP A 5 1.29 -20.02 1.53
CA ASP A 5 2.08 -19.95 0.30
C ASP A 5 3.31 -19.02 0.43
N PHE A 6 3.75 -18.76 1.66
CA PHE A 6 4.90 -17.91 1.94
C PHE A 6 5.68 -18.47 3.13
N ASP A 7 6.95 -18.76 2.93
CA ASP A 7 7.85 -19.26 3.95
C ASP A 7 9.00 -18.27 4.23
N LYS A 8 9.82 -18.60 5.24
CA LYS A 8 10.98 -17.78 5.60
C LYS A 8 12.01 -17.66 4.46
N SER A 9 12.09 -18.64 3.55
CA SER A 9 13.02 -18.63 2.42
C SER A 9 12.61 -17.62 1.34
N ASN A 10 11.37 -17.16 1.34
CA ASN A 10 10.92 -16.06 0.47
C ASN A 10 11.44 -14.68 0.91
N CYS A 11 11.87 -14.53 2.17
CA CYS A 11 12.60 -13.34 2.61
C CYS A 11 14.06 -13.42 2.16
N ASN A 12 14.66 -12.27 1.91
CA ASN A 12 16.06 -12.16 1.49
C ASN A 12 16.67 -10.88 2.06
N ARG A 13 17.86 -10.49 1.57
CA ARG A 13 18.48 -9.25 2.05
C ARG A 13 17.69 -8.00 1.65
N LYS A 14 16.79 -8.03 0.67
CA LYS A 14 15.98 -6.87 0.30
C LYS A 14 14.67 -6.82 1.09
N LEU A 15 13.88 -7.90 1.01
CA LEU A 15 12.68 -8.12 1.81
C LEU A 15 13.08 -8.88 3.06
N ILE A 16 13.36 -8.16 4.14
CA ILE A 16 13.94 -8.71 5.37
C ILE A 16 12.90 -9.21 6.37
N GLY A 17 11.64 -8.84 6.17
CA GLY A 17 10.53 -9.26 7.02
C GLY A 17 9.20 -9.21 6.28
N ALA A 18 8.33 -10.16 6.59
CA ALA A 18 6.99 -10.23 6.02
C ALA A 18 6.01 -10.75 7.08
N ARG A 19 5.01 -9.95 7.41
CA ARG A 19 3.93 -10.28 8.36
C ARG A 19 2.59 -10.03 7.69
N PHE A 20 1.58 -10.73 8.17
CA PHE A 20 0.19 -10.47 7.84
C PHE A 20 -0.63 -10.58 9.12
N TYR A 21 -1.73 -9.86 9.13
CA TYR A 21 -2.64 -9.82 10.26
C TYR A 21 -3.97 -10.40 9.83
N LYS A 22 -4.60 -11.16 10.73
CA LYS A 22 -5.94 -11.69 10.47
C LYS A 22 -6.88 -10.50 10.37
N ILE A 23 -7.53 -10.40 9.23
CA ILE A 23 -8.64 -9.51 9.00
C ILE A 23 -9.86 -10.40 9.12
N GLU A 24 -10.76 -10.06 10.02
CA GLU A 24 -11.98 -10.85 10.19
C GLU A 24 -12.84 -10.66 8.93
N ASP A 25 -12.81 -11.65 8.04
CA ASP A 25 -13.76 -11.73 6.95
C ASP A 25 -15.14 -11.99 7.56
N GLN A 26 -16.10 -11.12 7.27
CA GLN A 26 -17.50 -11.23 7.71
C GLN A 26 -18.14 -12.57 7.29
N GLU A 27 -17.57 -13.30 6.33
CA GLU A 27 -18.00 -14.66 5.95
C GLU A 27 -17.73 -15.72 7.02
N SER A 28 -16.80 -15.49 7.96
CA SER A 28 -16.46 -16.45 9.01
C SER A 28 -17.42 -16.44 10.22
N SER A 29 -18.36 -15.49 10.26
CA SER A 29 -19.37 -15.41 11.32
C SER A 29 -20.66 -16.19 11.02
N PHE A 30 -20.92 -16.58 9.77
CA PHE A 30 -22.16 -17.28 9.40
C PHE A 30 -22.05 -18.80 9.20
N THR A 31 -20.85 -19.39 9.29
CA THR A 31 -20.64 -20.83 9.00
C THR A 31 -20.02 -21.66 10.14
N LYS A 32 -19.86 -21.12 11.36
CA LYS A 32 -19.41 -21.93 12.50
C LYS A 32 -20.54 -22.81 13.06
N ILE A 33 -20.77 -23.94 12.41
CA ILE A 33 -21.37 -25.12 13.05
C ILE A 33 -20.36 -25.62 14.11
N PRO A 34 -20.75 -25.82 15.38
CA PRO A 34 -19.79 -25.88 16.49
C PRO A 34 -19.05 -27.22 16.66
N ASN A 35 -19.06 -28.13 15.68
CA ASN A 35 -18.49 -29.47 15.84
C ASN A 35 -17.73 -29.96 14.60
N ILE A 36 -16.49 -29.50 14.37
CA ILE A 36 -15.46 -30.32 13.69
C ILE A 36 -14.10 -30.01 14.33
N THR A 37 -13.58 -30.99 15.08
CA THR A 37 -12.19 -31.07 15.53
C THR A 37 -11.26 -31.17 14.31
N THR A 38 -10.61 -30.08 13.95
CA THR A 38 -9.53 -30.09 12.96
C THR A 38 -8.20 -29.74 13.63
N LYS A 39 -7.18 -30.56 13.33
CA LYS A 39 -5.75 -30.37 13.61
C LYS A 39 -5.34 -28.89 13.44
N PRO A 40 -4.26 -28.39 14.08
CA PRO A 40 -3.80 -27.02 13.88
C PRO A 40 -3.54 -26.80 12.39
N SER A 41 -4.51 -26.18 11.72
CA SER A 41 -4.43 -25.84 10.32
C SER A 41 -3.36 -24.77 10.20
N LYS A 42 -2.54 -24.88 9.14
CA LYS A 42 -1.62 -23.80 8.74
C LYS A 42 -2.36 -22.47 8.83
N PRO A 43 -1.68 -21.37 9.23
CA PRO A 43 -2.35 -20.09 9.38
C PRO A 43 -3.12 -19.76 8.08
N ASN A 44 -4.44 -19.57 8.21
CA ASN A 44 -5.33 -19.13 7.12
C ASN A 44 -4.99 -17.68 6.74
N GLY A 45 -3.85 -17.47 6.08
CA GLY A 45 -3.40 -16.16 5.64
C GLY A 45 -1.99 -16.20 5.06
N THR A 46 -1.63 -15.12 4.38
CA THR A 46 -0.33 -14.97 3.73
C THR A 46 0.07 -13.50 3.66
N PRO A 47 1.36 -13.17 3.84
CA PRO A 47 1.88 -11.84 3.56
C PRO A 47 1.98 -11.56 2.06
N ARG A 48 1.75 -12.55 1.19
CA ARG A 48 1.75 -12.37 -0.27
C ARG A 48 0.65 -11.37 -0.67
N ASP A 49 1.05 -10.40 -1.48
CA ASP A 49 0.15 -9.45 -2.11
C ASP A 49 -0.53 -10.10 -3.33
N LYS A 50 -1.87 -10.10 -3.34
CA LYS A 50 -2.68 -10.62 -4.44
C LYS A 50 -3.40 -9.52 -5.22
N VAL A 51 -3.35 -8.27 -4.72
CA VAL A 51 -4.03 -7.11 -5.32
C VAL A 51 -3.03 -6.27 -6.11
N GLY A 52 -1.79 -6.16 -5.63
CA GLY A 52 -0.70 -5.43 -6.28
C GLY A 52 -0.44 -4.06 -5.67
N HIS A 53 -1.37 -3.51 -4.87
CA HIS A 53 -1.22 -2.18 -4.26
C HIS A 53 0.03 -2.10 -3.36
N GLY A 54 0.22 -3.08 -2.48
CA GLY A 54 1.38 -3.11 -1.59
C GLY A 54 2.70 -3.33 -2.32
N THR A 55 2.69 -4.15 -3.37
CA THR A 55 3.86 -4.38 -4.23
C THR A 55 4.27 -3.09 -4.95
N ASN A 56 3.28 -2.37 -5.49
CA ASN A 56 3.49 -1.10 -6.16
C ASN A 56 4.10 -0.06 -5.19
N THR A 57 3.46 0.20 -4.05
CA THR A 57 3.92 1.21 -3.09
C THR A 57 5.30 0.88 -2.50
N ALA A 58 5.55 -0.39 -2.14
CA ALA A 58 6.87 -0.84 -1.66
C ALA A 58 7.96 -0.64 -2.72
N SER A 59 7.65 -0.92 -4.00
CA SER A 59 8.59 -0.71 -5.11
C SER A 59 8.88 0.76 -5.38
N ILE A 60 7.94 1.67 -5.14
CA ILE A 60 8.18 3.12 -5.28
C ILE A 60 9.07 3.63 -4.15
N ALA A 61 8.84 3.20 -2.92
CA ALA A 61 9.64 3.65 -1.78
C ALA A 61 11.09 3.12 -1.89
N ALA A 62 11.22 1.82 -2.12
CA ALA A 62 12.51 1.13 -2.01
C ALA A 62 12.68 0.02 -3.06
N GLY A 63 12.08 0.08 -4.24
CA GLY A 63 12.33 -0.90 -5.30
C GLY A 63 13.80 -0.99 -5.68
N ALA A 64 14.29 -2.20 -5.93
CA ALA A 64 15.61 -2.40 -6.52
C ALA A 64 15.67 -1.81 -7.94
N ILE A 65 16.87 -1.65 -8.47
CA ILE A 65 17.07 -1.16 -9.84
C ILE A 65 16.69 -2.28 -10.81
N VAL A 66 15.69 -2.02 -11.65
CA VAL A 66 15.20 -2.96 -12.66
C VAL A 66 15.31 -2.31 -14.04
N PRO A 67 16.30 -2.71 -14.87
CA PRO A 67 16.43 -2.20 -16.24
C PRO A 67 15.31 -2.72 -17.13
N ASN A 68 15.01 -1.99 -18.20
CA ASN A 68 14.00 -2.33 -19.21
C ASN A 68 12.58 -2.56 -18.64
N ALA A 69 12.26 -1.95 -17.50
CA ALA A 69 10.94 -1.95 -16.92
C ALA A 69 9.99 -1.14 -17.80
N ASN A 70 8.85 -1.73 -18.13
CA ASN A 70 7.84 -1.12 -18.98
C ASN A 70 6.46 -1.73 -18.67
N TYR A 71 5.40 -1.04 -19.06
CA TYR A 71 4.04 -1.54 -19.02
C TYR A 71 3.54 -1.73 -20.46
N TYR A 72 3.63 -2.95 -20.99
CA TYR A 72 3.35 -3.27 -22.40
C TYR A 72 4.06 -2.33 -23.39
N GLY A 73 5.33 -2.03 -23.14
CA GLY A 73 6.16 -1.09 -23.91
C GLY A 73 6.03 0.38 -23.49
N LEU A 74 5.03 0.73 -22.68
CA LEU A 74 4.85 2.09 -22.16
C LEU A 74 5.82 2.40 -21.02
N ALA A 75 6.29 3.65 -20.97
CA ALA A 75 7.25 4.15 -19.99
C ALA A 75 8.49 3.26 -19.82
N ASN A 76 9.00 2.74 -20.94
CA ASN A 76 10.21 1.95 -20.96
C ASN A 76 11.39 2.73 -20.35
N GLY A 77 12.10 2.10 -19.43
CA GLY A 77 13.25 2.69 -18.76
C GLY A 77 13.76 1.81 -17.62
N THR A 78 14.47 2.42 -16.69
CA THR A 78 14.93 1.74 -15.48
C THR A 78 14.02 2.12 -14.31
N ALA A 79 13.30 1.15 -13.76
CA ALA A 79 12.51 1.34 -12.54
C ALA A 79 13.41 1.25 -11.31
N ARG A 80 13.19 2.12 -10.31
CA ARG A 80 13.85 2.08 -9.00
C ARG A 80 12.99 2.80 -7.97
N GLY A 81 13.17 2.45 -6.70
CA GLY A 81 12.56 3.21 -5.61
C GLY A 81 13.28 4.54 -5.33
N GLY A 82 12.73 5.31 -4.40
CA GLY A 82 13.36 6.51 -3.85
C GLY A 82 14.72 6.20 -3.22
N LEU A 83 14.78 5.15 -2.39
CA LEU A 83 16.02 4.64 -1.79
C LEU A 83 16.23 3.15 -2.12
N PRO A 84 16.85 2.81 -3.26
CA PRO A 84 16.99 1.41 -3.71
C PRO A 84 17.81 0.52 -2.77
N SER A 85 18.68 1.09 -1.94
CA SER A 85 19.51 0.36 -0.96
C SER A 85 18.76 0.02 0.34
N ALA A 86 17.62 0.67 0.62
CA ALA A 86 16.85 0.44 1.85
C ALA A 86 16.35 -1.00 1.96
N ARG A 87 16.13 -1.48 3.18
CA ARG A 87 15.50 -2.78 3.44
C ARG A 87 13.98 -2.60 3.51
N ILE A 88 13.24 -3.63 3.13
CA ILE A 88 11.78 -3.63 3.17
C ILE A 88 11.31 -4.66 4.21
N ALA A 89 10.45 -4.23 5.13
CA ALA A 89 9.65 -5.11 5.96
C ALA A 89 8.18 -4.88 5.61
N THR A 90 7.45 -5.93 5.22
CA THR A 90 6.04 -5.81 4.83
C THR A 90 5.12 -6.25 5.95
N TYR A 91 4.08 -5.46 6.17
CA TYR A 91 3.07 -5.67 7.20
C TYR A 91 1.69 -5.61 6.56
N LYS A 92 1.18 -6.77 6.12
CA LYS A 92 -0.10 -6.86 5.41
C LYS A 92 -1.26 -6.75 6.40
N ALA A 93 -1.79 -5.53 6.54
CA ALA A 93 -2.96 -5.20 7.36
C ALA A 93 -4.26 -5.03 6.56
N CYS A 94 -4.21 -5.24 5.24
CA CYS A 94 -5.36 -5.16 4.34
C CYS A 94 -5.49 -6.41 3.46
N SER A 95 -6.73 -6.79 3.15
CA SER A 95 -7.08 -7.86 2.21
C SER A 95 -8.29 -7.43 1.38
N GLU A 96 -8.17 -7.49 0.05
CA GLU A 96 -9.29 -7.23 -0.89
C GLU A 96 -10.06 -5.92 -0.62
N GLY A 97 -9.34 -4.86 -0.22
CA GLY A 97 -9.92 -3.55 0.09
C GLY A 97 -10.43 -3.38 1.53
N ASN A 98 -10.50 -4.45 2.31
CA ASN A 98 -10.81 -4.39 3.74
C ASN A 98 -9.52 -4.21 4.56
N CYS A 99 -9.49 -3.15 5.37
CA CYS A 99 -8.39 -2.82 6.26
C CYS A 99 -8.94 -2.61 7.67
N GLN A 100 -8.90 -3.65 8.51
CA GLN A 100 -9.43 -3.56 9.87
C GLN A 100 -8.51 -2.70 10.75
N GLY A 101 -9.08 -1.75 11.49
CA GLY A 101 -8.30 -0.83 12.34
C GLY A 101 -7.41 -1.54 13.36
N SER A 102 -7.89 -2.66 13.94
CA SER A 102 -7.11 -3.50 14.85
C SER A 102 -5.88 -4.13 14.17
N ALA A 103 -6.02 -4.59 12.92
CA ALA A 103 -4.92 -5.13 12.13
C ALA A 103 -3.88 -4.04 11.80
N ILE A 104 -4.33 -2.82 11.48
CA ILE A 104 -3.45 -1.66 11.23
C ILE A 104 -2.67 -1.30 12.50
N LEU A 105 -3.34 -1.17 13.64
CA LEU A 105 -2.69 -0.86 14.92
C LEU A 105 -1.65 -1.91 15.28
N LYS A 106 -2.01 -3.20 15.16
CA LYS A 106 -1.07 -4.29 15.44
C LYS A 106 0.13 -4.29 14.49
N ALA A 107 -0.10 -3.93 13.22
CA ALA A 107 0.95 -3.80 12.22
C ALA A 107 1.95 -2.70 12.55
N ILE A 108 1.46 -1.52 12.95
CA ILE A 108 2.30 -0.40 13.36
C ILE A 108 3.08 -0.76 14.62
N ASP A 109 2.41 -1.34 15.62
CA ASP A 109 3.05 -1.78 16.87
C ASP A 109 4.17 -2.81 16.64
N ASP A 110 3.93 -3.82 15.80
CA ASP A 110 4.97 -4.79 15.41
C ASP A 110 6.10 -4.13 14.60
N ALA A 111 5.80 -3.16 13.74
CA ALA A 111 6.81 -2.44 12.97
C ALA A 111 7.75 -1.62 13.88
N ILE A 112 7.18 -0.88 14.84
CA ILE A 112 7.94 -0.16 15.86
C ILE A 112 8.82 -1.13 16.65
N LYS A 113 8.24 -2.25 17.11
CA LYS A 113 8.96 -3.27 17.87
C LYS A 113 10.09 -3.94 17.07
N ASP A 114 9.86 -4.16 15.78
CA ASP A 114 10.85 -4.74 14.86
C ASP A 114 11.97 -3.73 14.52
N GLY A 115 11.86 -2.47 14.96
CA GLY A 115 12.91 -1.45 14.83
C GLY A 115 12.99 -0.83 13.44
N VAL A 116 11.85 -0.63 12.77
CA VAL A 116 11.83 0.08 11.48
C VAL A 116 12.16 1.56 11.64
N ASP A 117 12.82 2.16 10.65
CA ASP A 117 13.17 3.58 10.67
C ASP A 117 12.01 4.50 10.23
N ILE A 118 11.24 4.05 9.22
CA ILE A 118 10.13 4.79 8.60
C ILE A 118 8.98 3.82 8.29
N ILE A 119 7.75 4.24 8.54
CA ILE A 119 6.54 3.51 8.17
C ILE A 119 5.83 4.26 7.04
N SER A 120 5.58 3.59 5.92
CA SER A 120 4.83 4.12 4.78
C SER A 120 3.45 3.47 4.70
N ILE A 121 2.39 4.28 4.84
CA ILE A 121 1.01 3.83 4.91
C ILE A 121 0.20 4.49 3.79
N SER A 122 -0.05 3.76 2.70
CA SER A 122 -0.89 4.24 1.59
C SER A 122 -2.32 3.75 1.72
N ILE A 123 -2.89 3.91 2.91
CA ILE A 123 -4.29 3.63 3.23
C ILE A 123 -4.81 4.77 4.09
N GLY A 124 -6.12 4.96 4.05
CA GLY A 124 -6.80 5.98 4.83
C GLY A 124 -8.27 5.63 4.94
N ARG A 125 -8.93 6.17 5.95
CA ARG A 125 -10.38 6.10 6.05
C ARG A 125 -10.99 7.14 5.13
N SER A 126 -12.11 6.84 4.48
CA SER A 126 -12.79 7.84 3.65
C SER A 126 -13.15 9.07 4.48
N PHE A 127 -13.06 10.26 3.88
CA PHE A 127 -13.31 11.53 4.56
C PHE A 127 -14.69 11.57 5.25
N VAL A 128 -15.70 10.90 4.67
CA VAL A 128 -17.07 10.79 5.24
C VAL A 128 -17.08 10.11 6.61
N PHE A 129 -16.12 9.24 6.87
CA PHE A 129 -15.99 8.50 8.13
C PHE A 129 -14.80 8.99 8.95
N GLN A 130 -14.34 10.23 8.74
CA GLN A 130 -13.32 10.82 9.60
C GLN A 130 -13.80 10.86 11.04
N THR A 131 -12.97 10.30 11.91
CA THR A 131 -13.17 10.31 13.35
C THR A 131 -12.18 11.25 14.00
N ASP A 132 -12.42 11.58 15.26
CA ASP A 132 -11.41 12.24 16.09
C ASP A 132 -10.12 11.38 16.14
N PHE A 133 -8.97 12.02 16.35
CA PHE A 133 -7.66 11.34 16.32
C PHE A 133 -7.55 10.21 17.35
N LYS A 134 -8.28 10.32 18.46
CA LYS A 134 -8.35 9.30 19.52
C LYS A 134 -9.06 8.01 19.10
N ASP A 135 -9.84 8.06 18.01
CA ASP A 135 -10.62 6.94 17.48
C ASP A 135 -10.08 6.46 16.12
N ASP A 136 -9.10 7.17 15.55
CA ASP A 136 -8.43 6.79 14.30
C ASP A 136 -7.23 5.85 14.58
N PRO A 137 -7.29 4.57 14.15
CA PRO A 137 -6.22 3.61 14.37
C PRO A 137 -4.88 4.02 13.74
N ILE A 138 -4.90 4.73 12.60
CA ILE A 138 -3.68 5.22 11.96
C ILE A 138 -3.10 6.36 12.79
N ALA A 139 -3.92 7.31 13.26
CA ALA A 139 -3.47 8.42 14.09
C ALA A 139 -2.87 7.94 15.42
N ILE A 140 -3.55 7.03 16.12
CA ILE A 140 -3.06 6.44 17.38
C ILE A 140 -1.74 5.69 17.16
N GLY A 141 -1.67 4.82 16.16
CA GLY A 141 -0.46 4.07 15.85
C GLY A 141 0.70 4.99 15.47
N ALA A 142 0.43 6.03 14.67
CA ALA A 142 1.43 7.01 14.28
C ALA A 142 1.94 7.86 15.44
N LEU A 143 1.10 8.14 16.44
CA LEU A 143 1.52 8.85 17.64
C LEU A 143 2.56 8.01 18.40
N HIS A 144 2.28 6.72 18.62
CA HIS A 144 3.23 5.81 19.26
C HIS A 144 4.53 5.64 18.46
N ALA A 145 4.45 5.62 17.13
CA ALA A 145 5.64 5.60 16.27
C ALA A 145 6.49 6.86 16.45
N ALA A 146 5.85 8.04 16.45
CA ALA A 146 6.51 9.33 16.64
C ALA A 146 7.21 9.42 18.01
N GLU A 147 6.57 8.94 19.08
CA GLU A 147 7.18 8.86 20.43
C GLU A 147 8.42 7.97 20.48
N LYS A 148 8.56 7.03 19.54
CA LYS A 148 9.73 6.15 19.39
C LYS A 148 10.73 6.64 18.34
N GLY A 149 10.51 7.84 17.78
CA GLY A 149 11.37 8.42 16.75
C GLY A 149 11.21 7.78 15.36
N VAL A 150 10.11 7.05 15.13
CA VAL A 150 9.78 6.43 13.85
C VAL A 150 8.82 7.33 13.09
N MET A 151 9.24 7.83 11.92
CA MET A 151 8.40 8.69 11.09
C MET A 151 7.30 7.87 10.38
N VAL A 152 6.07 8.37 10.37
CA VAL A 152 4.96 7.78 9.63
C VAL A 152 4.55 8.69 8.47
N VAL A 153 4.56 8.15 7.27
CA VAL A 153 4.17 8.84 6.04
C VAL A 153 2.85 8.26 5.53
N CYS A 154 1.85 9.10 5.32
CA CYS A 154 0.54 8.69 4.84
C CYS A 154 0.09 9.45 3.58
N SER A 155 -0.78 8.86 2.78
CA SER A 155 -1.48 9.55 1.69
C SER A 155 -2.60 10.46 2.21
N GLY A 156 -2.83 11.61 1.58
CA GLY A 156 -3.91 12.53 1.92
C GLY A 156 -5.32 12.11 1.47
N GLY A 157 -5.48 10.97 0.80
CA GLY A 157 -6.76 10.51 0.24
C GLY A 157 -6.95 10.88 -1.23
N ASN A 158 -8.01 10.35 -1.84
CA ASN A 158 -8.32 10.51 -3.27
C ASN A 158 -9.71 11.12 -3.50
N GLU A 159 -10.36 11.63 -2.45
CA GLU A 159 -11.74 12.13 -2.48
C GLU A 159 -11.84 13.64 -2.76
N GLY A 160 -10.73 14.27 -3.17
CA GLY A 160 -10.76 15.64 -3.67
C GLY A 160 -11.59 15.81 -4.96
N PRO A 161 -11.71 17.04 -5.49
CA PRO A 161 -10.92 18.22 -5.15
C PRO A 161 -11.55 19.18 -4.12
N ASP A 162 -12.72 18.83 -3.57
CA ASP A 162 -13.46 19.73 -2.68
C ASP A 162 -12.69 20.01 -1.36
N PRO A 163 -12.88 21.19 -0.74
CA PRO A 163 -12.31 21.47 0.57
C PRO A 163 -12.71 20.42 1.62
N TYR A 164 -11.85 20.23 2.63
CA TYR A 164 -12.08 19.30 3.76
C TYR A 164 -12.14 17.79 3.39
N THR A 165 -11.56 17.41 2.25
CA THR A 165 -11.48 15.99 1.80
C THR A 165 -10.18 15.29 2.19
N VAL A 166 -9.21 16.01 2.76
CA VAL A 166 -7.90 15.45 3.16
C VAL A 166 -8.06 14.52 4.36
N THR A 167 -7.49 13.33 4.28
CA THR A 167 -7.45 12.29 5.33
C THR A 167 -6.04 12.16 5.93
N ASN A 168 -5.89 11.39 7.01
CA ASN A 168 -4.61 11.19 7.70
C ASN A 168 -3.95 12.52 8.13
N SER A 169 -4.75 13.48 8.63
CA SER A 169 -4.34 14.86 8.92
C SER A 169 -3.77 15.09 10.33
N ALA A 170 -3.46 14.02 11.07
CA ALA A 170 -2.89 14.14 12.40
C ALA A 170 -1.53 14.86 12.35
N PRO A 171 -1.22 15.81 13.25
CA PRO A 171 -0.01 16.64 13.14
C PRO A 171 1.33 15.89 13.17
N TRP A 172 1.35 14.67 13.73
CA TRP A 172 2.52 13.80 13.79
C TRP A 172 2.66 12.86 12.59
N ILE A 173 1.77 12.95 11.61
CA ILE A 173 1.82 12.20 10.35
C ILE A 173 2.35 13.13 9.25
N PHE A 174 3.28 12.61 8.44
CA PHE A 174 3.69 13.27 7.21
C PHE A 174 2.70 12.94 6.10
N THR A 175 1.70 13.81 5.90
CA THR A 175 0.61 13.61 4.93
C THR A 175 1.01 14.11 3.53
N VAL A 176 0.87 13.25 2.52
CA VAL A 176 1.36 13.49 1.16
C VAL A 176 0.19 13.59 0.16
N ALA A 177 0.15 14.69 -0.60
CA ALA A 177 -0.76 14.89 -1.73
C ALA A 177 -0.21 14.29 -3.04
N ALA A 178 -1.07 14.10 -4.04
CA ALA A 178 -0.68 13.63 -5.36
C ALA A 178 -0.63 14.78 -6.37
N SER A 179 0.37 14.74 -7.27
CA SER A 179 0.49 15.67 -8.40
C SER A 179 0.85 14.91 -9.67
N THR A 180 0.70 15.58 -10.82
CA THR A 180 1.14 15.04 -12.11
C THR A 180 2.64 15.26 -12.31
N ILE A 181 3.21 14.53 -13.28
CA ILE A 181 4.57 14.73 -13.79
C ILE A 181 4.53 15.22 -15.24
N ASP A 182 5.68 15.62 -15.77
CA ASP A 182 5.86 16.08 -17.14
C ASP A 182 5.55 15.00 -18.21
N ARG A 183 5.80 13.72 -17.88
CA ARG A 183 5.51 12.58 -18.76
C ARG A 183 4.00 12.38 -18.95
N LYS A 184 3.57 12.43 -20.22
CA LYS A 184 2.19 12.15 -20.65
C LYS A 184 2.16 10.93 -21.57
N PHE A 185 1.16 10.06 -21.38
CA PHE A 185 0.88 8.98 -22.31
C PHE A 185 -0.17 9.44 -23.31
N GLN A 186 0.18 9.43 -24.59
CA GLN A 186 -0.68 9.88 -25.68
C GLN A 186 -1.01 8.71 -26.60
N SER A 187 -2.29 8.60 -26.95
CA SER A 187 -2.76 7.68 -27.99
C SER A 187 -3.32 8.50 -29.15
N THR A 188 -3.03 8.06 -30.38
CA THR A 188 -3.60 8.67 -31.59
C THR A 188 -4.81 7.85 -32.01
N ILE A 189 -5.98 8.48 -32.01
CA ILE A 189 -7.22 7.90 -32.55
C ILE A 189 -7.32 8.36 -34.00
N VAL A 190 -7.41 7.40 -34.93
CA VAL A 190 -7.67 7.67 -36.35
C VAL A 190 -9.15 7.41 -36.61
N LEU A 191 -9.87 8.45 -37.02
CA LEU A 191 -11.29 8.40 -37.37
C LEU A 191 -11.46 7.85 -38.79
N GLY A 192 -12.66 7.35 -39.12
CA GLY A 192 -12.95 6.78 -40.45
C GLY A 192 -12.85 7.76 -41.62
N ASN A 193 -12.75 9.06 -41.35
CA ASN A 193 -12.49 10.12 -42.32
C ASN A 193 -10.99 10.50 -42.41
N ASN A 194 -10.08 9.65 -41.89
CA ASN A 194 -8.62 9.86 -41.81
C ASN A 194 -8.17 11.06 -40.97
N VAL A 195 -9.07 11.67 -40.18
CA VAL A 195 -8.68 12.68 -39.19
C VAL A 195 -8.03 11.97 -37.99
N SER A 196 -6.89 12.48 -37.54
CA SER A 196 -6.18 11.96 -36.37
C SER A 196 -6.34 12.88 -35.15
N LEU A 197 -6.72 12.32 -34.01
CA LEU A 197 -6.87 13.01 -32.74
C LEU A 197 -5.87 12.44 -31.74
N LYS A 198 -5.06 13.31 -31.13
CA LYS A 198 -4.19 12.92 -30.01
C LYS A 198 -4.94 13.11 -28.70
N VAL A 199 -5.10 12.02 -27.95
CA VAL A 199 -5.75 12.02 -26.63
C VAL A 199 -4.77 11.51 -25.57
N ASN A 200 -4.86 12.07 -24.36
CA ASN A 200 -4.08 11.58 -23.22
C ASN A 200 -4.83 10.41 -22.57
N ILE A 201 -4.78 9.25 -23.21
CA ILE A 201 -5.40 8.02 -22.70
C ILE A 201 -4.37 6.89 -22.70
N LEU A 202 -4.39 6.12 -21.61
CA LEU A 202 -3.65 4.88 -21.49
C LEU A 202 -4.63 3.74 -21.82
N ILE A 203 -4.51 3.15 -23.02
CA ILE A 203 -5.35 2.00 -23.39
C ILE A 203 -4.67 0.77 -22.80
N THR A 204 -5.31 0.15 -21.82
CA THR A 204 -4.77 -1.02 -21.13
C THR A 204 -5.85 -2.06 -20.91
N PRO A 205 -5.52 -3.37 -20.93
CA PRO A 205 -6.48 -4.43 -20.62
C PRO A 205 -7.00 -4.41 -19.18
N SER A 206 -6.28 -3.75 -18.25
CA SER A 206 -6.68 -3.50 -16.86
C SER A 206 -5.59 -2.71 -16.14
N ALA A 207 -5.91 -1.56 -15.56
CA ALA A 207 -4.97 -0.87 -14.69
C ALA A 207 -5.65 0.04 -13.65
N PHE A 208 -5.27 -0.17 -12.39
CA PHE A 208 -5.25 0.85 -11.34
C PHE A 208 -3.78 1.22 -11.11
N PHE A 209 -3.43 2.50 -11.24
CA PHE A 209 -2.10 3.02 -10.93
C PHE A 209 -2.21 4.08 -9.83
N PHE A 210 -1.34 3.99 -8.82
CA PHE A 210 -1.06 5.09 -7.90
C PHE A 210 0.46 5.29 -7.83
N SER A 211 0.92 6.55 -7.83
CA SER A 211 2.32 6.91 -7.63
C SER A 211 2.42 7.84 -6.43
N LEU A 212 3.22 7.47 -5.44
CA LEU A 212 3.56 8.30 -4.28
C LEU A 212 5.03 8.68 -4.37
N LYS A 213 5.36 9.95 -4.62
CA LYS A 213 6.76 10.41 -4.64
C LYS A 213 7.17 10.82 -3.23
N LEU A 214 8.03 10.05 -2.58
CA LEU A 214 8.72 10.45 -1.36
C LEU A 214 9.92 11.33 -1.75
N PHE A 215 9.90 12.60 -1.34
CA PHE A 215 11.10 13.43 -1.35
C PHE A 215 11.90 13.12 -0.08
N GLY A 216 13.11 12.60 -0.25
CA GLY A 216 14.12 12.61 0.82
C GLY A 216 14.87 13.95 0.77
N VAL A 217 15.02 14.57 1.95
CA VAL A 217 15.99 15.66 2.18
C VAL A 217 17.40 15.11 2.04
#